data_AF-A0A927X5D9-F1
#
_entry.id   AF-A0A927X5D9-F1
#
_cell.length_a   1.000
_cell.length_b   1.000
_cell.length_c   1.000
_cell.angle_alpha   90.00
_cell.angle_beta   90.00
_cell.angle_gamma   90.00
#
_symmetry.space_group_name_H-M   'P 1'
#
loop_
_entity.id
_entity.type
_entity.pdbx_description
1 polymer ?
#
loop_
_entity_poly.entity_id
_entity_poly.type
_entity_poly.pdbx_seq_one_letter_code
_entity_poly.pdbx_strand_id
1 'polypeptide(L)'
;FILYRYNLSFYYNQVQFVPVFIIEKGAARSKKREYPMDWVFDFSYDLSVPEYFVTHHECGVCKIARQENLFFLMPHMCVMDYPTIEYKGGKLIRSKTLGNGDDCCNFHVVKKQ
;
A
#
# COMPACT_ATOMS: atom_id res chain seq x y z
N PHE A 1 -5.13 -25.65 18.63
CA PHE A 1 -3.70 -25.34 18.39
C PHE A 1 -3.08 -26.00 17.15
N ILE A 2 -3.81 -26.80 16.35
CA ILE A 2 -3.23 -27.50 15.18
C ILE A 2 -3.70 -26.96 13.81
N LEU A 3 -4.71 -26.08 13.75
CA LEU A 3 -5.21 -25.53 12.47
C LEU A 3 -4.52 -24.24 11.99
N TYR A 4 -3.70 -23.59 12.83
CA TYR A 4 -2.97 -22.36 12.46
C TYR A 4 -1.59 -22.62 11.83
N ARG A 5 -1.02 -23.83 11.99
CA ARG A 5 0.33 -24.13 11.49
C ARG A 5 0.37 -24.51 10.02
N TYR A 6 -0.70 -25.08 9.46
CA TYR A 6 -0.70 -25.57 8.08
C TYR A 6 -0.87 -24.47 7.02
N ASN A 7 -1.36 -23.28 7.40
CA ASN A 7 -1.52 -22.15 6.47
C ASN A 7 -0.32 -21.20 6.42
N LEU A 8 0.67 -21.30 7.30
CA LEU A 8 1.83 -20.39 7.28
C LEU A 8 2.91 -20.81 6.26
N SER A 9 3.10 -22.11 6.03
CA SER A 9 4.14 -22.60 5.10
C SER A 9 3.80 -22.43 3.62
N PHE A 10 2.53 -22.38 3.24
CA PHE A 10 2.14 -22.18 1.82
C PHE A 10 2.27 -20.70 1.39
N TYR A 11 2.10 -19.76 2.32
CA TYR A 11 2.28 -18.33 2.10
C TYR A 11 3.76 -17.91 2.01
N TYR A 12 4.69 -18.76 2.47
CA TYR A 12 6.11 -18.43 2.58
C TYR A 12 6.91 -18.60 1.27
N ASN A 13 6.35 -19.26 0.25
CA ASN A 13 7.15 -19.79 -0.87
C ASN A 13 6.84 -19.22 -2.27
N GLN A 14 6.05 -18.15 -2.42
CA GLN A 14 5.78 -17.59 -3.75
C GLN A 14 5.86 -16.06 -3.87
N VAL A 15 5.89 -15.33 -2.75
CA VAL A 15 6.10 -13.86 -2.74
C VAL A 15 6.58 -13.45 -1.34
N GLN A 16 7.85 -13.05 -1.19
CA GLN A 16 8.39 -12.41 0.04
C GLN A 16 7.83 -10.99 0.29
N PHE A 17 6.61 -10.76 -0.13
CA PHE A 17 5.92 -9.49 0.02
C PHE A 17 5.20 -9.51 1.35
N VAL A 18 5.16 -8.36 2.01
CA VAL A 18 4.42 -8.07 3.24
C VAL A 18 3.22 -9.01 3.41
N PRO A 19 3.04 -9.67 4.57
CA PRO A 19 1.93 -10.60 4.77
C PRO A 19 0.62 -9.91 4.37
N VAL A 20 -0.04 -10.38 3.30
CA VAL A 20 -1.26 -9.80 2.71
C VAL A 20 -2.29 -9.47 3.80
N PHE A 21 -2.41 -10.38 4.77
CA PHE A 21 -3.25 -10.23 5.95
C PHE A 21 -2.98 -8.99 6.81
N ILE A 22 -1.73 -8.51 6.89
CA ILE A 22 -1.39 -7.26 7.59
C ILE A 22 -1.98 -6.06 6.84
N ILE A 23 -1.89 -6.04 5.51
CA ILE A 23 -2.42 -4.93 4.70
C ILE A 23 -3.95 -4.94 4.74
N GLU A 24 -4.57 -6.10 4.61
CA GLU A 24 -6.03 -6.27 4.73
C GLU A 24 -6.55 -5.77 6.08
N LYS A 25 -5.90 -6.19 7.19
CA LYS A 25 -6.22 -5.67 8.54
C LYS A 25 -5.99 -4.17 8.65
N GLY A 26 -4.92 -3.66 8.04
CA GLY A 26 -4.62 -2.23 7.96
C GLY A 26 -5.73 -1.46 7.27
N ALA A 27 -6.21 -1.96 6.12
CA ALA A 27 -7.31 -1.35 5.36
C ALA A 27 -8.58 -1.30 6.22
N ALA A 28 -8.95 -2.41 6.86
CA ALA A 28 -10.11 -2.47 7.75
C ALA A 28 -10.00 -1.50 8.95
N ARG A 29 -8.81 -1.39 9.56
CA ARG A 29 -8.55 -0.42 10.64
C ARG A 29 -8.66 1.01 10.12
N SER A 30 -8.12 1.30 8.94
CA SER A 30 -8.11 2.66 8.36
C SER A 30 -9.52 3.24 8.21
N LYS A 31 -10.52 2.40 7.93
CA LYS A 31 -11.92 2.83 7.80
C LYS A 31 -12.53 3.33 9.11
N LYS A 32 -11.98 2.93 10.25
CA LYS A 32 -12.42 3.43 11.56
C LYS A 32 -12.07 4.91 11.76
N ARG A 33 -11.09 5.44 11.02
CA ARG A 33 -10.68 6.86 11.07
C ARG A 33 -10.39 7.36 12.48
N GLU A 34 -9.86 6.48 13.34
CA GLU A 34 -9.58 6.77 14.76
C GLU A 34 -8.56 7.90 14.92
N TYR A 35 -7.63 8.01 13.97
CA TYR A 35 -6.58 9.02 13.95
C TYR A 35 -6.75 9.92 12.72
N PRO A 36 -7.08 11.22 12.88
CA PRO A 36 -7.36 12.12 11.77
C PRO A 36 -6.21 12.30 10.76
N MET A 37 -4.97 12.12 11.22
CA MET A 37 -3.76 12.27 10.39
C MET A 37 -3.30 10.96 9.73
N ASP A 38 -4.06 9.87 9.88
CA ASP A 38 -3.69 8.56 9.37
C ASP A 38 -4.11 8.37 7.90
N TRP A 39 -3.66 7.27 7.30
CA TRP A 39 -4.05 6.85 5.96
C TRP A 39 -5.47 6.28 5.96
N VAL A 40 -6.18 6.43 4.84
CA VAL A 40 -7.43 5.73 4.57
C VAL A 40 -7.32 5.09 3.19
N PHE A 41 -7.46 3.77 3.13
CA PHE A 41 -7.24 3.04 1.89
C PHE A 41 -8.10 1.79 1.77
N ASP A 42 -8.26 1.33 0.54
CA ASP A 42 -8.81 0.02 0.21
C ASP A 42 -7.69 -0.92 -0.23
N PHE A 43 -7.90 -2.20 0.01
CA PHE A 43 -6.96 -3.26 -0.36
C PHE A 43 -7.72 -4.40 -1.03
N SER A 44 -7.19 -4.90 -2.14
CA SER A 44 -7.63 -6.15 -2.76
C SER A 44 -6.42 -6.93 -3.25
N TYR A 45 -6.54 -8.25 -3.27
CA TYR A 45 -5.50 -9.15 -3.76
C TYR A 45 -6.16 -10.27 -4.57
N ASP A 46 -5.43 -10.77 -5.57
CA ASP A 46 -5.80 -11.98 -6.29
C ASP A 46 -4.83 -13.10 -5.88
N LEU A 47 -5.33 -14.30 -5.62
CA LEU A 47 -4.49 -15.48 -5.31
C LEU A 47 -4.10 -16.24 -6.58
N SER A 48 -4.88 -16.09 -7.64
CA SER A 48 -4.64 -16.75 -8.93
C SER A 48 -3.52 -16.08 -9.73
N VAL A 49 -3.29 -14.79 -9.49
CA VAL A 49 -2.21 -13.99 -10.08
C VAL A 49 -1.48 -13.28 -8.95
N PRO A 50 -0.13 -13.27 -8.87
CA PRO A 50 0.60 -12.65 -7.77
C PRO A 50 0.58 -11.11 -7.87
N GLU A 51 -0.60 -10.52 -7.76
CA GLU A 51 -0.90 -9.09 -7.89
C GLU A 51 -1.82 -8.62 -6.76
N TYR A 52 -1.63 -7.37 -6.36
CA TYR A 52 -2.52 -6.72 -5.41
C TYR A 52 -2.70 -5.24 -5.72
N PHE A 53 -3.78 -4.67 -5.19
CA PHE A 53 -4.16 -3.28 -5.38
C PHE A 53 -4.29 -2.59 -4.02
N VAL A 54 -3.81 -1.35 -3.95
CA VAL A 54 -4.00 -0.47 -2.79
C VAL A 54 -4.46 0.90 -3.29
N THR A 55 -5.71 1.25 -3.00
CA THR A 55 -6.25 2.56 -3.36
C THR A 55 -6.26 3.45 -2.13
N HIS A 56 -5.32 4.39 -2.05
CA HIS A 56 -5.28 5.35 -0.96
C HIS A 56 -6.18 6.53 -1.29
N HIS A 57 -7.19 6.75 -0.45
CA HIS A 57 -8.07 7.92 -0.51
C HIS A 57 -7.55 9.06 0.36
N GLU A 58 -6.81 8.72 1.42
CA GLU A 58 -6.12 9.68 2.28
C GLU A 58 -4.72 9.18 2.62
N CYS A 59 -3.78 10.13 2.71
CA CYS A 59 -2.37 9.84 2.97
C CYS A 59 -1.87 10.69 4.13
N GLY A 60 -1.36 10.04 5.18
CA GLY A 60 -0.83 10.72 6.36
C GLY A 60 0.34 11.65 6.02
N VAL A 61 1.23 11.25 5.11
CA VAL A 61 2.34 12.10 4.64
C VAL A 61 1.81 13.37 3.96
N CYS A 62 0.80 13.24 3.09
CA CYS A 62 0.20 14.41 2.42
C CYS A 62 -0.47 15.35 3.43
N LYS A 63 -1.13 14.82 4.46
CA LYS A 63 -1.75 15.62 5.52
C LYS A 63 -0.70 16.42 6.30
N ILE A 64 0.38 15.76 6.71
CA ILE A 64 1.51 16.41 7.40
C ILE A 64 2.17 17.46 6.49
N ALA A 65 2.45 17.12 5.23
CA ALA A 65 3.05 18.06 4.29
C ALA A 65 2.18 19.31 4.07
N ARG A 66 0.85 19.19 4.08
CA ARG A 66 -0.04 20.37 4.03
C ARG A 66 0.01 21.18 5.32
N GLN A 67 -0.01 20.53 6.47
CA GLN A 67 0.08 21.19 7.77
C GLN A 67 1.37 22.03 7.89
N GLU A 68 2.49 21.48 7.41
CA GLU A 68 3.79 22.14 7.48
C GLU A 68 4.07 23.08 6.29
N ASN A 69 3.11 23.29 5.37
CA ASN A 69 3.27 24.07 4.14
C ASN A 69 4.39 23.56 3.21
N LEU A 70 4.63 22.25 3.21
CA LEU A 70 5.65 21.54 2.43
C LEU A 70 5.06 20.64 1.34
N PHE A 71 3.80 20.86 0.94
CA PHE A 71 3.13 20.00 -0.04
C PHE A 71 3.85 19.97 -1.41
N PHE A 72 4.59 21.02 -1.76
CA PHE A 72 5.40 21.07 -2.97
C PHE A 72 6.48 19.97 -3.05
N LEU A 73 6.88 19.38 -1.91
CA LEU A 73 7.82 18.25 -1.87
C LEU A 73 7.17 16.90 -2.18
N MET A 74 5.83 16.81 -2.11
CA MET A 74 5.13 15.53 -2.23
C MET A 74 5.38 14.81 -3.57
N PRO A 75 5.42 15.48 -4.74
CA PRO A 75 5.75 14.79 -5.98
C PRO A 75 7.11 14.08 -5.93
N HIS A 76 8.12 14.69 -5.29
CA HIS A 76 9.45 14.10 -5.14
C HIS A 76 9.45 12.94 -4.13
N MET A 77 8.73 13.10 -3.02
CA MET A 77 8.61 12.05 -1.99
C MET A 77 7.85 10.83 -2.51
N CYS A 78 6.74 11.02 -3.23
CA CYS A 78 5.93 9.93 -3.77
C CYS A 78 6.64 9.09 -4.83
N VAL A 79 7.71 9.61 -5.47
CA VAL A 79 8.54 8.81 -6.39
C VAL A 79 9.28 7.69 -5.66
N MET A 80 9.54 7.83 -4.35
CA MET A 80 10.21 6.81 -3.54
C MET A 80 9.41 5.51 -3.40
N ASP A 81 8.11 5.54 -3.69
CA ASP A 81 7.28 4.33 -3.69
C ASP A 81 7.74 3.31 -4.75
N TYR A 82 8.19 3.76 -5.93
CA TYR A 82 8.66 2.88 -7.00
C TYR A 82 9.88 2.03 -6.60
N PRO A 83 11.02 2.61 -6.16
CA PRO A 83 12.16 1.82 -5.71
C PRO A 83 11.85 1.01 -4.44
N THR A 84 10.94 1.49 -3.58
CA THR A 84 10.51 0.74 -2.38
C THR A 84 9.79 -0.56 -2.75
N ILE A 85 8.87 -0.51 -3.73
CA ILE A 85 8.18 -1.70 -4.23
C ILE A 85 9.13 -2.59 -5.03
N GLU A 86 10.03 -1.99 -5.81
CA GLU A 86 11.04 -2.72 -6.57
C GLU A 86 12.00 -3.51 -5.67
N TYR A 87 12.48 -2.89 -4.59
CA TYR A 87 13.33 -3.54 -3.59
C TYR A 87 12.62 -4.71 -2.89
N LYS A 88 11.29 -4.65 -2.76
CA LYS A 88 10.45 -5.74 -2.25
C LYS A 88 10.17 -6.84 -3.28
N GLY A 89 10.77 -6.77 -4.47
CA GLY A 89 10.63 -7.76 -5.54
C GLY A 89 9.41 -7.54 -6.44
N GLY A 90 8.79 -6.35 -6.41
CA GLY A 90 7.60 -6.02 -7.19
C GLY A 90 7.83 -4.97 -8.26
N LYS A 91 6.78 -4.67 -9.00
CA LYS A 91 6.72 -3.52 -9.90
C LYS A 91 5.46 -2.74 -9.58
N LEU A 92 5.63 -1.45 -9.28
CA LEU A 92 4.52 -0.52 -9.05
C LEU A 92 4.05 0.08 -10.37
N ILE A 93 2.77 -0.11 -10.66
CA ILE A 93 2.03 0.54 -11.74
C ILE A 93 1.06 1.51 -11.05
N ARG A 94 1.18 2.80 -11.35
CA ARG A 94 0.37 3.86 -10.75
C ARG A 94 0.23 5.02 -11.73
N SER A 95 -0.98 5.54 -11.87
CA SER A 95 -1.29 6.68 -12.76
C SER A 95 -1.81 7.91 -12.02
N LYS A 96 -2.33 7.74 -10.80
CA LYS A 96 -2.90 8.79 -9.93
C LYS A 96 -2.14 8.81 -8.61
N THR A 97 -1.84 10.00 -8.10
CA THR A 97 -1.09 10.21 -6.86
C THR A 97 -1.65 11.41 -6.10
N LEU A 98 -2.12 11.20 -4.87
CA LEU A 98 -2.58 12.26 -3.95
C LEU A 98 -1.53 13.39 -3.80
N GLY A 99 -0.25 13.04 -3.77
CA GLY A 99 0.87 13.99 -3.68
C GLY A 99 1.03 14.91 -4.91
N ASN A 100 0.45 14.55 -6.05
CA ASN A 100 0.38 15.37 -7.26
C ASN A 100 -0.92 16.17 -7.37
N GLY A 101 -1.83 16.03 -6.40
CA GLY A 101 -3.14 16.69 -6.42
C GLY A 101 -4.28 15.85 -7.02
N ASP A 102 -4.04 14.58 -7.34
CA ASP A 102 -5.12 13.67 -7.74
C ASP A 102 -6.05 13.34 -6.56
N ASP A 103 -7.19 12.71 -6.86
CA ASP A 103 -8.20 12.29 -5.87
C ASP A 103 -7.80 11.02 -5.08
N CYS A 104 -6.83 10.23 -5.56
CA CYS A 104 -6.37 9.00 -4.93
C CYS A 104 -4.96 8.61 -5.38
N CYS A 105 -4.35 7.66 -4.67
CA CYS A 105 -3.22 6.90 -5.18
C CYS A 105 -3.67 5.49 -5.57
N ASN A 106 -3.60 5.13 -6.85
CA ASN A 106 -4.03 3.82 -7.36
C ASN A 106 -2.83 2.87 -7.52
N PHE A 107 -2.36 2.29 -6.42
CA PHE A 107 -1.25 1.34 -6.48
C PHE A 107 -1.74 0.02 -7.06
N HIS A 108 -1.16 -0.39 -8.18
CA HIS A 108 -1.23 -1.74 -8.71
C HIS A 108 0.16 -2.35 -8.63
N VAL A 109 0.33 -3.37 -7.80
CA VAL A 109 1.63 -4.01 -7.59
C VAL A 109 1.59 -5.40 -8.18
N VAL A 110 2.53 -5.66 -9.07
CA VAL A 110 2.71 -6.96 -9.74
C VAL A 110 4.05 -7.56 -9.35
N LYS A 111 4.17 -8.89 -9.45
CA LYS A 111 5.47 -9.58 -9.29
C LYS A 111 6.48 -9.04 -10.31
N LYS A 112 7.69 -8.74 -9.86
CA LYS A 112 8.80 -8.40 -10.77
C LYS A 112 9.17 -9.64 -11.58
N GLN A 113 9.24 -9.49 -12.91
CA GLN A 113 9.69 -10.52 -13.83
C GLN A 113 11.19 -10.78 -13.65
#